data_AF-A0A2G8HTZ9-F1
#
_entry.id   AF-A0A2G8HTZ9-F1
#
_cell.length_a   1.000
_cell.length_b   1.000
_cell.length_c   1.000
_cell.angle_alpha   90.00
_cell.angle_beta   90.00
_cell.angle_gamma   90.00
#
_symmetry.space_group_name_H-M   'P 1'
#
loop_
_entity.id
_entity.type
_entity.pdbx_description
1 polymer ?
#
loop_
_entity_poly.entity_id
_entity_poly.type
_entity_poly.pdbx_seq_one_letter_code
_entity_poly.pdbx_strand_id
1 'polypeptide(L)'
;MNSKRRRFSNQQKEEILQENRVKGVPISVLARVHDINAVTLYQWKRAMRDKPESNIDVGDLLRQIEQLKKDKDKLLKKVGESCLREEVAQDIIDFYKKKILEQELIEQKSSSNSKRKDPKK
;
A
#
# COMPACT_ATOMS: atom_id res chain seq x y z
N MET A 1 31.51 31.35 39.68
CA MET A 1 31.48 30.86 38.28
C MET A 1 30.04 30.90 37.78
N ASN A 2 29.72 31.80 36.85
CA ASN A 2 28.38 31.93 36.29
C ASN A 2 28.07 30.74 35.37
N SER A 3 27.55 29.65 35.94
CA SER A 3 26.98 28.55 35.17
C SER A 3 25.71 29.04 34.48
N LYS A 4 25.82 29.52 33.24
CA LYS A 4 24.67 29.80 32.37
C LYS A 4 23.88 28.50 32.28
N ARG A 5 22.71 28.44 32.93
CA ARG A 5 21.80 27.28 32.83
C ARG A 5 21.48 27.06 31.35
N ARG A 6 21.97 25.95 30.79
CA ARG A 6 21.66 25.53 29.42
C ARG A 6 20.14 25.36 29.32
N ARG A 7 19.49 26.18 28.48
CA ARG A 7 18.04 26.09 28.24
C ARG A 7 17.82 25.16 27.05
N PHE A 8 17.08 24.10 27.27
CA PHE A 8 16.64 23.18 26.22
C PHE A 8 15.27 23.62 25.71
N SER A 9 15.09 23.66 24.40
CA SER A 9 13.78 23.85 23.76
C SER A 9 12.89 22.63 24.01
N ASN A 10 11.57 22.77 23.81
CA ASN A 10 10.66 21.63 23.97
C ASN A 10 10.95 20.51 22.95
N GLN A 11 11.33 20.87 21.72
CA GLN A 11 11.74 19.92 20.70
C GLN A 11 12.99 19.13 21.11
N GLN A 12 14.03 19.82 21.61
CA GLN A 12 15.26 19.17 22.06
C GLN A 12 15.01 18.20 23.23
N LYS A 13 14.11 18.55 24.14
CA LYS A 13 13.73 17.65 25.23
C LYS A 13 13.01 16.40 24.71
N GLU A 14 12.13 16.54 23.71
CA GLU A 14 11.44 15.40 23.11
C GLU A 14 12.41 14.49 22.36
N GLU A 15 13.34 15.04 21.56
CA GLU A 15 14.38 14.27 20.86
C GLU A 15 15.21 13.42 21.84
N ILE A 16 15.65 14.01 22.96
CA ILE A 16 16.40 13.30 24.00
C ILE A 16 15.54 12.19 24.66
N LEU A 17 14.25 12.46 24.91
CA LEU A 17 13.34 11.47 25.50
C LEU A 17 12.93 10.38 24.52
N GLN A 18 12.94 10.64 23.21
CA GLN A 18 12.68 9.62 22.18
C GLN A 18 13.75 8.53 22.18
N GLU A 19 15.01 8.85 22.47
CA GLU A 19 16.06 7.85 22.62
C GLU A 19 15.76 6.87 23.77
N ASN A 20 15.15 7.34 24.86
CA ASN A 20 14.64 6.47 25.92
C ASN A 20 13.44 5.64 25.47
N ARG A 21 12.48 6.24 24.75
CA ARG A 21 11.21 5.61 24.35
C ARG A 21 11.37 4.57 23.23
N VAL A 22 12.14 4.88 22.20
CA VAL A 22 12.27 4.08 20.97
C VAL A 22 13.46 3.13 21.04
N LYS A 23 14.62 3.62 21.49
CA LYS A 23 15.87 2.84 21.53
C LYS A 23 16.10 2.14 22.87
N GLY A 24 15.25 2.37 23.87
CA GLY A 24 15.35 1.74 25.19
C GLY A 24 16.55 2.21 26.03
N VAL A 25 17.21 3.30 25.65
CA VAL A 25 18.42 3.79 26.34
C VAL A 25 18.06 4.22 27.77
N PRO A 26 18.75 3.73 28.82
CA PRO A 26 18.45 4.11 30.20
C PRO A 26 18.62 5.62 30.45
N ILE A 27 17.74 6.20 31.27
CA ILE A 27 17.75 7.63 31.61
C ILE A 27 19.09 8.06 32.25
N SER A 28 19.73 7.18 33.01
CA SER A 28 21.05 7.42 33.60
C SER A 28 22.16 7.57 32.56
N VAL A 29 22.03 6.92 31.41
CA VAL A 29 22.97 7.04 30.29
C VAL A 29 22.74 8.36 29.57
N LEU A 30 21.48 8.68 29.24
CA LEU A 30 21.11 9.96 28.61
C LEU A 30 21.53 11.17 29.47
N ALA A 31 21.39 11.06 30.79
CA ALA A 31 21.84 12.07 31.74
C ALA A 31 23.33 12.40 31.59
N ARG A 32 24.18 11.39 31.41
CA ARG A 32 25.63 11.56 31.21
C ARG A 32 25.97 12.10 29.82
N VAL A 33 25.29 11.59 28.78
CA VAL A 33 25.55 11.99 27.39
C VAL A 33 25.21 13.47 27.15
N HIS A 34 24.09 13.93 27.71
CA HIS A 34 23.61 15.30 27.49
C HIS A 34 24.00 16.29 28.59
N ASP A 35 24.72 15.83 29.63
CA ASP A 35 25.06 16.60 30.84
C ASP A 35 23.82 17.20 31.52
N ILE A 36 22.82 16.34 31.75
CA ILE A 36 21.53 16.69 32.36
C ILE A 36 21.33 15.84 33.60
N ASN A 37 20.84 16.43 34.69
CA ASN A 37 20.46 15.66 35.87
C ASN A 37 19.35 14.65 35.52
N ALA A 38 19.53 13.38 35.88
CA ALA A 38 18.55 12.33 35.64
C ALA A 38 17.16 12.70 36.19
N VAL A 39 17.07 13.38 37.34
CA VAL A 39 15.81 13.86 37.92
C VAL A 39 15.09 14.82 36.96
N THR A 40 15.83 15.69 36.29
CA THR A 40 15.27 16.62 35.29
C THR A 40 14.73 15.85 34.07
N LEU A 41 15.41 14.80 33.63
CA LEU A 41 14.89 13.92 32.57
C LEU A 41 13.62 13.18 33.01
N TYR A 42 13.54 12.70 34.26
CA TYR A 42 12.30 12.12 34.79
C TYR A 42 11.15 13.13 34.86
N GLN A 43 11.44 14.37 35.26
CA GLN A 43 10.46 15.46 35.28
C GLN A 43 9.97 15.80 33.87
N TRP A 44 10.87 15.90 32.88
CA TRP A 44 10.48 16.09 31.49
C TRP A 44 9.68 14.91 30.97
N LYS A 45 10.11 13.67 31.24
CA LYS A 45 9.37 12.46 30.86
C LYS A 45 7.96 12.46 31.43
N ARG A 46 7.77 12.93 32.67
CA ARG A 46 6.44 13.02 33.30
C ARG A 46 5.60 14.16 32.74
N ALA A 47 6.19 15.34 32.51
CA ALA A 47 5.49 16.52 32.01
C ALA A 47 5.17 16.45 30.51
N MET A 48 6.05 15.83 29.73
CA MET A 48 5.92 15.59 28.28
C MET A 48 5.33 14.22 27.95
N ARG A 49 4.84 13.51 28.96
CA ARG A 49 3.85 12.44 28.77
C ARG A 49 2.48 13.09 28.60
N ASP A 50 2.42 14.09 27.74
CA ASP A 50 1.26 14.93 27.53
C ASP A 50 0.11 14.08 26.98
N LYS A 51 -1.00 14.16 27.72
CA LYS A 51 -2.35 13.70 27.40
C LYS A 51 -2.48 12.17 27.39
N PRO A 52 -3.56 11.61 27.97
CA PRO A 52 -3.93 10.25 27.60
C PRO A 52 -3.95 10.24 26.08
N GLU A 53 -3.25 9.26 25.49
CA GLU A 53 -3.34 8.95 24.06
C GLU A 53 -4.77 9.27 23.63
N SER A 54 -4.90 10.20 22.68
CA SER A 54 -6.17 10.61 22.06
C SER A 54 -7.19 9.51 22.25
N ASN A 55 -8.28 9.76 22.97
CA ASN A 55 -9.30 8.75 23.32
C ASN A 55 -9.61 7.88 22.08
N ILE A 56 -8.85 6.80 21.89
CA ILE A 56 -8.91 5.98 20.69
C ILE A 56 -10.18 5.20 20.91
N ASP A 57 -11.23 5.57 20.18
CA ASP A 57 -12.46 4.81 20.22
C ASP A 57 -12.20 3.46 19.53
N VAL A 58 -11.84 2.48 20.36
CA VAL A 58 -11.61 1.09 19.94
C VAL A 58 -12.86 0.54 19.25
N GLY A 59 -14.06 0.99 19.64
CA GLY A 59 -15.32 0.62 19.00
C GLY A 59 -15.40 1.09 17.56
N ASP A 60 -15.01 2.35 17.30
CA ASP A 60 -14.94 2.89 15.94
C ASP A 60 -13.89 2.18 15.09
N LEU A 61 -12.72 1.87 15.65
CA LEU A 61 -11.69 1.10 14.94
C LEU A 61 -12.20 -0.30 14.56
N LEU A 62 -12.89 -1.00 15.46
CA LEU A 62 -13.45 -2.32 15.18
C LEU A 62 -14.53 -2.26 14.08
N ARG A 63 -15.40 -1.25 14.12
CA ARG A 63 -16.41 -1.03 13.07
C ARG A 63 -15.78 -0.75 11.71
N GLN A 64 -14.74 0.07 11.67
CA GLN A 64 -14.00 0.35 10.44
C GLN A 64 -13.32 -0.91 9.89
N ILE A 65 -12.71 -1.74 10.75
CA ILE A 65 -12.11 -3.02 10.34
C ILE A 65 -13.17 -3.94 9.74
N GLU A 66 -14.34 -4.06 10.38
CA GLU A 66 -15.40 -4.91 9.89
C GLU A 66 -15.96 -4.42 8.54
N GLN A 67 -16.13 -3.10 8.41
CA GLN A 67 -16.57 -2.47 7.17
C GLN A 67 -15.55 -2.68 6.04
N LEU A 68 -14.26 -2.47 6.31
CA LEU A 68 -13.18 -2.71 5.35
C LEU A 68 -13.12 -4.17 4.89
N LYS A 69 -13.34 -5.13 5.78
CA LYS A 69 -13.43 -6.56 5.42
C LYS A 69 -14.60 -6.82 4.46
N LYS A 70 -15.78 -6.28 4.77
CA LYS A 70 -16.98 -6.41 3.91
C LYS A 70 -16.75 -5.80 2.54
N ASP A 71 -16.14 -4.62 2.48
CA ASP A 71 -15.90 -3.93 1.21
C ASP A 71 -14.81 -4.62 0.40
N LYS A 72 -13.75 -5.14 1.03
CA LYS A 72 -12.74 -6.00 0.38
C LYS A 72 -13.40 -7.20 -0.29
N ASP A 73 -14.28 -7.91 0.42
CA ASP A 73 -14.92 -9.12 -0.11
C ASP A 73 -15.89 -8.80 -1.26
N LYS A 74 -16.63 -7.68 -1.18
CA LYS A 74 -17.48 -7.20 -2.28
C LYS A 74 -16.66 -6.81 -3.51
N LEU A 75 -15.57 -6.07 -3.33
CA LEU A 75 -14.69 -5.65 -4.43
C LEU A 75 -14.06 -6.87 -5.10
N LEU A 76 -13.56 -7.83 -4.31
CA LEU A 76 -12.94 -9.04 -4.84
C LEU A 76 -13.91 -9.86 -5.70
N LYS A 77 -15.17 -9.97 -5.29
CA LYS A 77 -16.22 -10.60 -6.12
C LYS A 77 -16.45 -9.86 -7.43
N LYS A 78 -16.63 -8.53 -7.37
CA LYS A 78 -16.86 -7.71 -8.57
C LYS A 78 -15.69 -7.76 -9.54
N VAL A 79 -14.46 -7.74 -9.04
CA VAL A 79 -13.25 -7.86 -9.85
C VAL A 79 -13.20 -9.23 -10.52
N GLY A 80 -13.45 -10.32 -9.78
CA GLY A 80 -13.51 -11.66 -10.35
C GLY A 80 -14.56 -11.80 -11.46
N GLU A 81 -15.76 -11.29 -11.24
CA GLU A 81 -16.82 -11.25 -12.27
C GLU A 81 -16.41 -10.43 -13.50
N SER A 82 -15.67 -9.33 -13.30
CA SER A 82 -15.20 -8.50 -14.40
C SER A 82 -14.11 -9.20 -15.22
N CYS A 83 -13.12 -9.81 -14.56
CA CYS A 83 -12.08 -10.57 -15.24
C CYS A 83 -12.67 -11.71 -16.07
N LEU A 84 -13.62 -12.46 -15.52
CA LEU A 84 -14.29 -13.55 -16.25
C LEU A 84 -15.03 -13.03 -17.50
N ARG A 85 -15.73 -11.90 -17.39
CA ARG A 85 -16.41 -11.29 -18.55
C ARG A 85 -15.41 -10.87 -19.64
N GLU A 86 -14.27 -10.34 -19.24
CA GLU A 86 -13.22 -9.91 -20.16
C GLU A 86 -12.57 -11.10 -20.87
N GLU A 87 -12.27 -12.17 -20.14
CA GLU A 87 -11.78 -13.44 -20.71
C GLU A 87 -12.75 -14.02 -21.73
N VAL A 88 -14.04 -14.12 -21.39
CA VAL A 88 -15.07 -14.62 -22.32
C VAL A 88 -15.21 -13.72 -23.55
N ALA A 89 -15.15 -12.40 -23.38
CA ALA A 89 -15.20 -11.47 -24.51
C ALA A 89 -13.99 -11.65 -25.44
N GLN A 90 -12.80 -11.85 -24.86
CA GLN A 90 -11.57 -12.09 -25.60
C GLN A 90 -11.64 -13.41 -26.39
N ASP A 91 -12.14 -14.48 -25.76
CA ASP A 91 -12.35 -15.78 -26.43
C ASP A 91 -13.29 -15.67 -27.62
N ILE A 92 -14.38 -14.89 -27.49
CA ILE A 92 -15.32 -14.64 -28.58
C ILE A 92 -14.63 -13.88 -29.72
N ILE A 93 -13.88 -12.82 -29.40
CA ILE A 93 -13.14 -12.04 -30.38
C ILE A 93 -12.17 -12.94 -31.15
N ASP A 94 -11.41 -13.78 -30.45
CA ASP A 94 -10.41 -14.63 -31.08
C ASP A 94 -11.03 -15.76 -31.90
N PHE A 95 -12.18 -16.30 -31.46
CA PHE A 95 -12.98 -17.21 -32.28
C PHE A 95 -13.40 -16.57 -33.62
N TYR A 96 -13.92 -15.34 -33.58
CA TYR A 96 -14.34 -14.65 -34.80
C TYR A 96 -13.16 -14.28 -35.70
N LYS A 97 -12.03 -13.81 -35.15
CA LYS A 97 -10.81 -13.57 -35.93
C LYS A 97 -10.36 -14.82 -36.66
N LYS A 98 -10.34 -15.97 -35.97
CA LYS A 98 -9.98 -17.25 -36.57
C LYS A 98 -10.92 -17.63 -37.71
N LYS A 99 -12.23 -17.46 -37.51
CA LYS A 99 -13.24 -17.78 -38.53
C LYS A 99 -13.11 -16.90 -39.78
N ILE A 100 -12.80 -15.62 -39.62
CA ILE A 100 -12.55 -14.70 -40.74
C ILE A 100 -11.32 -15.15 -41.54
N LEU A 101 -10.22 -15.46 -40.85
CA LEU A 101 -9.00 -15.96 -41.50
C LEU A 101 -9.24 -17.27 -42.26
N GLU A 102 -10.03 -18.19 -41.71
CA GLU A 102 -10.41 -19.43 -42.38
C GLU A 102 -11.20 -19.18 -43.66
N GLN A 103 -12.14 -18.22 -43.66
CA GLN A 103 -12.91 -17.82 -44.84
C GLN A 103 -12.01 -17.22 -45.92
N GLU A 104 -11.14 -16.28 -45.56
CA GLU A 104 -10.19 -15.65 -46.50
C GLU A 104 -9.27 -16.70 -47.16
N LEU A 105 -8.79 -17.69 -46.39
CA LEU A 105 -7.97 -18.80 -46.90
C LEU A 105 -8.73 -19.69 -47.91
N ILE A 106 -10.02 -19.95 -47.66
CA ILE A 106 -10.86 -20.73 -48.57
C ILE A 106 -11.07 -19.97 -49.89
N GLU A 107 -11.34 -18.66 -49.82
CA GLU A 107 -11.50 -17.79 -51.00
C GLU A 107 -10.20 -17.65 -51.81
N GLN A 108 -9.04 -17.58 -51.15
CA GLN A 108 -7.75 -17.58 -51.84
C GLN A 108 -7.46 -18.92 -52.53
N LYS A 109 -7.85 -20.05 -51.93
CA LYS A 109 -7.67 -21.38 -52.56
C LYS A 109 -8.60 -21.56 -53.76
N SER A 110 -9.86 -21.12 -53.68
CA SER A 110 -10.82 -21.25 -54.79
C SER A 110 -10.44 -20.38 -56.00
N SER A 111 -9.99 -19.15 -55.78
CA SER A 111 -9.49 -18.25 -56.84
C SER A 111 -8.21 -18.77 -57.51
N SER A 112 -7.32 -19.41 -56.76
CA SER A 112 -6.08 -20.01 -57.28
C SER A 112 -6.32 -21.27 -58.10
N ASN A 113 -7.36 -22.05 -57.79
CA ASN A 113 -7.68 -23.30 -58.49
C ASN A 113 -8.42 -23.05 -59.83
N SER A 114 -9.17 -21.94 -59.93
CA SER A 114 -9.80 -21.49 -61.18
C SER A 114 -8.76 -21.13 -62.26
N LYS A 115 -7.68 -20.44 -61.88
CA LYS A 115 -6.59 -20.02 -62.80
C LYS A 115 -5.77 -21.18 -63.40
N ARG A 116 -5.85 -22.40 -62.84
CA ARG A 116 -5.08 -23.57 -63.32
C ARG A 116 -5.82 -24.42 -64.36
N LYS A 117 -7.12 -24.20 -64.59
CA LYS A 117 -7.95 -25.07 -65.45
C LYS A 117 -8.04 -24.68 -66.93
N ASP A 118 -7.33 -23.65 -67.38
CA ASP A 118 -7.21 -23.35 -68.82
C ASP A 118 -5.84 -23.76 -69.37
N PRO A 119 -5.66 -25.01 -69.86
CA PRO A 119 -4.71 -25.25 -70.93
C PRO A 119 -5.36 -24.83 -72.25
N LYS A 120 -4.76 -23.84 -72.91
CA LYS A 120 -5.13 -23.37 -74.25
C LYS A 120 -5.15 -24.53 -75.25
N LYS A 121 -6.13 -24.43 -76.15
CA LYS A 121 -6.35 -25.14 -77.42
C LYS A 121 -5.10 -25.67 -78.11
#